data_AF-M9LPV0-F1
#
_entry.id   AF-M9LPV0-F1
#
_cell.length_a   1.000
_cell.length_b   1.000
_cell.length_c   1.000
_cell.angle_alpha   90.00
_cell.angle_beta   90.00
_cell.angle_gamma   90.00
#
_symmetry.space_group_name_H-M   'P 1'
#
loop_
_entity.id
_entity.type
_entity.pdbx_description
1 polymer ?
#
loop_
_entity_poly.entity_id
_entity_poly.type
_entity_poly.pdbx_seq_one_letter_code
_entity_poly.pdbx_strand_id
1 'polypeptide(L)'
;MLTPRLCFCLGLHFCHAHTGSELVAVTVGEAANPRKSVPSAIKKTFFRIVFFYVVGALLVGMVVPSNAPELLAANKKGTSAAASPFVVAIVRARIRVLPDIINAAILIFCISAANSDQYIAARTLYGLAIDGKAPAIFRRVDRRGVPYVALSVTALFCALAFINLASGGPQTFSYLVASVTMFGGLTWICILIAHIRFMKAMKAQGMDRNSLPWKSPLQPYLSYFAVVFTSIVVFFKGWNSFLFTFNWRTFLTNYIGLPIFFLIMIGWKLWHRTKFIRPEEVDLVSDVREFDEQDELVWKQDEEKNNAMMQGAPIYKKVWIYAKNW
;
A
#
# COMPACT_ATOMS: atom_id res chain seq x y z
N MET A 1 16.64 8.22 25.89
CA MET A 1 16.08 6.85 25.89
C MET A 1 14.80 6.85 25.05
N LEU A 2 14.86 6.40 23.79
CA LEU A 2 13.64 6.06 23.05
C LEU A 2 13.00 4.88 23.79
N THR A 3 11.83 5.08 24.38
CA THR A 3 11.10 3.99 25.04
C THR A 3 10.79 2.91 24.00
N PRO A 4 10.74 1.62 24.38
CA PRO A 4 10.33 0.54 23.47
C PRO A 4 8.95 0.79 22.81
N ARG A 5 8.11 1.59 23.46
CA ARG A 5 6.85 2.13 22.90
C ARG A 5 7.07 3.04 21.68
N LEU A 6 8.10 3.89 21.70
CA LEU A 6 8.40 4.80 20.59
C LEU A 6 8.91 4.02 19.37
N CYS A 7 9.81 3.05 19.57
CA CYS A 7 10.31 2.20 18.48
C CYS A 7 9.21 1.34 17.86
N PHE A 8 8.31 0.79 18.68
CA PHE A 8 7.17 0.03 18.18
C PHE A 8 6.18 0.91 17.41
N CYS A 9 5.84 2.10 17.93
CA CYS A 9 4.99 3.06 17.23
C CYS A 9 5.63 3.59 15.94
N LEU A 10 6.94 3.82 15.91
CA LEU A 10 7.66 4.21 14.68
C LEU A 10 7.57 3.09 13.64
N GLY A 11 7.89 1.84 14.01
CA GLY A 11 7.80 0.69 13.11
C GLY A 11 6.39 0.48 12.53
N LEU A 12 5.35 0.70 13.34
CA LEU A 12 3.95 0.68 12.92
C LEU A 12 3.64 1.75 11.85
N HIS A 13 4.06 3.00 12.07
CA HIS A 13 3.82 4.07 11.10
C HIS A 13 4.61 3.87 9.81
N PHE A 14 5.83 3.34 9.88
CA PHE A 14 6.61 2.98 8.68
C PHE A 14 5.91 1.90 7.85
N CYS A 15 5.36 0.87 8.50
CA CYS A 15 4.61 -0.18 7.81
C CYS A 15 3.34 0.39 7.13
N HIS A 16 2.63 1.30 7.80
CA HIS A 16 1.46 1.97 7.22
C HIS A 16 1.82 2.90 6.06
N ALA A 17 2.98 3.56 6.10
CA ALA A 17 3.45 4.43 5.01
C ALA A 17 3.79 3.69 3.72
N HIS A 18 4.11 2.39 3.81
CA HIS A 18 4.35 1.53 2.65
C HIS A 18 3.08 0.82 2.13
N THR A 19 1.95 1.00 2.81
CA THR A 19 0.64 0.60 2.29
C THR A 19 0.32 1.44 1.05
N GLY A 20 -0.09 0.80 -0.05
CA GLY A 20 -0.24 1.41 -1.37
C GLY A 20 0.89 1.07 -2.35
N SER A 21 1.97 0.40 -1.93
CA SER A 21 3.00 -0.09 -2.86
C SER A 21 2.50 -1.24 -3.75
N GLU A 22 1.45 -1.94 -3.31
CA GLU A 22 0.68 -2.92 -4.07
C GLU A 22 -0.05 -2.33 -5.28
N LEU A 23 -0.29 -1.01 -5.31
CA LEU A 23 -0.91 -0.33 -6.46
C LEU A 23 -0.09 -0.57 -7.74
N VAL A 24 1.24 -0.56 -7.63
CA VAL A 24 2.12 -0.81 -8.77
C VAL A 24 1.81 -2.16 -9.41
N ALA A 25 1.45 -3.18 -8.60
CA ALA A 25 1.07 -4.52 -9.05
C ALA A 25 -0.23 -4.52 -9.87
N VAL A 26 -1.23 -3.72 -9.49
CA VAL A 26 -2.50 -3.62 -10.21
C VAL A 26 -2.32 -2.99 -11.60
N THR A 27 -1.37 -2.05 -11.73
CA THR A 27 -1.07 -1.36 -12.98
C THR A 27 -0.08 -2.09 -13.89
N VAL A 28 0.46 -3.24 -13.47
CA VAL A 28 1.45 -3.99 -14.27
C VAL A 28 0.88 -4.43 -15.61
N GLY A 29 -0.38 -4.84 -15.64
CA GLY A 29 -1.05 -5.29 -16.87
C GLY A 29 -1.18 -4.20 -17.94
N GLU A 30 -1.20 -2.93 -17.52
CA GLU A 30 -1.34 -1.77 -18.40
C GLU A 30 0.00 -1.09 -18.71
N ALA A 31 1.10 -1.51 -18.08
CA ALA A 31 2.41 -0.93 -18.30
C ALA A 31 2.98 -1.35 -19.66
N ALA A 32 3.53 -0.38 -20.40
CA ALA A 32 4.16 -0.61 -21.70
C ALA A 32 5.35 -1.58 -21.61
N ASN A 33 6.20 -1.44 -20.59
CA ASN A 33 7.30 -2.38 -20.31
C ASN A 33 7.32 -2.75 -18.81
N PRO A 34 6.61 -3.80 -18.39
CA PRO A 34 6.50 -4.17 -16.99
C PRO A 34 7.84 -4.66 -16.40
N ARG A 35 8.71 -5.30 -17.20
CA ARG A 35 10.00 -5.83 -16.74
C ARG A 35 10.97 -4.74 -16.28
N LYS A 36 10.92 -3.56 -16.91
CA LYS A 36 11.74 -2.39 -16.52
C LYS A 36 11.03 -1.46 -15.53
N SER A 37 9.79 -1.10 -15.86
CA SER A 37 9.07 -0.03 -15.18
C SER A 37 8.66 -0.43 -13.77
N VAL A 38 8.29 -1.70 -13.55
CA VAL A 38 7.82 -2.17 -12.23
C VAL A 38 8.96 -2.23 -11.22
N PRO A 39 10.10 -2.90 -11.49
CA PRO A 39 11.22 -2.90 -10.55
C PRO A 39 11.79 -1.50 -10.27
N SER A 40 11.87 -0.65 -11.30
CA SER A 40 12.34 0.73 -11.15
C SER A 40 11.37 1.55 -10.28
N ALA A 41 10.06 1.45 -10.52
CA ALA A 41 9.06 2.16 -9.73
C ALA A 41 9.05 1.73 -8.25
N ILE A 42 9.16 0.42 -7.97
CA ILE A 42 9.21 -0.11 -6.60
C ILE A 42 10.43 0.44 -5.85
N LYS A 43 11.62 0.38 -6.44
CA LYS A 43 12.87 0.86 -5.82
C LYS A 43 12.85 2.36 -5.57
N LYS A 44 12.43 3.14 -6.57
CA LYS A 44 12.27 4.60 -6.46
C LYS A 44 11.29 4.97 -5.37
N THR A 45 10.15 4.30 -5.31
CA THR A 45 9.13 4.55 -4.29
C THR A 45 9.67 4.22 -2.89
N PHE A 46 10.37 3.10 -2.72
CA PHE A 46 10.98 2.72 -1.46
C PHE A 46 11.98 3.78 -0.97
N PHE A 47 12.97 4.14 -1.80
CA PHE A 47 13.99 5.11 -1.40
C PHE A 47 13.40 6.51 -1.16
N ARG A 48 12.45 6.93 -1.99
CA ARG A 48 11.77 8.22 -1.86
C ARG A 48 10.99 8.32 -0.55
N ILE A 49 10.24 7.27 -0.18
CA ILE A 49 9.49 7.24 1.08
C ILE A 49 10.47 7.29 2.26
N VAL A 50 11.49 6.43 2.27
CA VAL A 50 12.48 6.39 3.37
C VAL A 50 13.17 7.75 3.53
N PHE A 51 13.63 8.35 2.42
CA PHE A 51 14.29 9.64 2.44
C PHE A 51 13.39 10.73 3.01
N PHE A 52 12.19 10.93 2.45
CA PHE A 52 11.30 12.01 2.91
C PHE A 52 10.74 11.78 4.31
N TYR A 53 10.48 10.53 4.71
CA TYR A 53 10.00 10.24 6.08
C TYR A 53 11.10 10.42 7.12
N VAL A 54 12.31 9.92 6.88
CA VAL A 54 13.42 10.03 7.84
C VAL A 54 13.91 11.48 7.92
N VAL A 55 14.18 12.12 6.79
CA VAL A 55 14.64 13.51 6.74
C VAL A 55 13.54 14.45 7.23
N GLY A 56 12.28 14.24 6.81
CA GLY A 56 11.15 15.05 7.25
C GLY A 56 10.91 14.94 8.75
N ALA A 57 10.92 13.72 9.32
CA ALA A 57 10.78 13.53 10.76
C ALA A 57 11.95 14.15 11.55
N LEU A 58 13.17 14.06 11.04
CA LEU A 58 14.35 14.67 11.67
C LEU A 58 14.26 16.20 11.66
N LEU A 59 13.91 16.81 10.52
CA LEU A 59 13.77 18.26 10.40
C LEU A 59 12.65 18.80 11.31
N VAL A 60 11.48 18.16 11.31
CA VAL A 60 10.38 18.54 12.21
C VAL A 60 10.76 18.34 13.67
N GLY A 61 11.44 17.24 13.99
CA GLY A 61 11.90 16.94 15.36
C GLY A 61 12.93 17.95 15.89
N MET A 62 13.73 18.57 15.02
CA MET A 62 14.65 19.65 15.40
C MET A 62 13.95 21.00 15.58
N VAL A 63 12.91 21.28 14.79
CA VAL A 63 12.19 22.57 14.81
C VAL A 63 11.13 22.63 15.90
N VAL A 64 10.44 21.52 16.15
CA VAL A 64 9.33 21.47 17.10
C VAL A 64 9.69 20.59 18.30
N PRO A 65 9.88 21.18 19.50
CA PRO A 65 10.15 20.39 20.68
C PRO A 65 8.94 19.51 21.03
N SER A 66 9.20 18.29 21.49
CA SER A 66 8.18 17.26 21.73
C SER A 66 7.16 17.61 22.82
N ASN A 67 7.47 18.60 23.67
CA ASN A 67 6.62 19.13 24.72
C ASN A 67 5.83 20.40 24.32
N ALA A 68 5.84 20.77 23.03
CA ALA A 68 5.14 21.94 22.54
C ALA A 68 3.64 21.89 22.86
N PRO A 69 3.07 22.91 23.54
CA PRO A 69 1.64 22.95 23.85
C PRO A 69 0.77 22.93 22.60
N GLU A 70 1.27 23.47 21.47
CA GLU A 70 0.59 23.44 20.18
C GLU A 70 0.48 22.03 19.58
N LEU A 71 1.51 21.18 19.73
CA LEU A 71 1.45 19.77 19.34
C LEU A 71 0.53 18.96 20.26
N LEU A 72 0.53 19.28 21.55
CA LEU A 72 -0.33 18.60 22.53
C LEU A 72 -1.80 19.00 22.38
N ALA A 73 -2.08 20.25 22.02
CA ALA A 73 -3.41 20.73 21.68
C ALA A 73 -3.91 20.15 20.35
N ALA A 74 -3.02 20.01 19.36
CA ALA A 74 -3.28 19.35 18.09
C ALA A 74 -3.64 17.86 18.27
N ASN A 75 -2.90 17.13 19.13
CA ASN A 75 -3.21 15.74 19.48
C ASN A 75 -4.58 15.57 20.18
N LYS A 76 -4.99 16.58 20.96
CA LYS A 76 -6.28 16.55 21.71
C LYS A 76 -7.50 16.90 20.85
N LYS A 77 -7.33 17.65 19.75
CA LYS A 77 -8.45 18.11 18.89
C LYS A 77 -8.88 17.11 17.81
N GLY A 78 -8.28 15.92 17.76
CA GLY A 78 -8.62 14.91 16.76
C GLY A 78 -7.99 15.17 15.38
N THR A 79 -8.15 14.21 14.48
CA THR A 79 -7.58 14.08 13.13
C THR A 79 -7.99 15.21 12.16
N SER A 80 -7.56 16.43 12.44
CA SER A 80 -7.68 17.56 11.53
C SER A 80 -6.34 17.82 10.83
N ALA A 81 -6.35 18.14 9.53
CA ALA A 81 -5.12 18.44 8.76
C ALA A 81 -4.28 19.57 9.40
N ALA A 82 -4.92 20.47 10.14
CA ALA A 82 -4.30 21.54 10.91
C ALA A 82 -3.46 21.05 12.10
N ALA A 83 -3.61 19.79 12.53
CA ALA A 83 -2.84 19.16 13.60
C ALA A 83 -1.48 18.58 13.14
N SER A 84 -1.16 18.68 11.84
CA SER A 84 0.09 18.15 11.29
C SER A 84 1.31 18.86 11.90
N PRO A 85 2.34 18.12 12.37
CA PRO A 85 3.56 18.69 12.92
C PRO A 85 4.28 19.67 11.96
N PHE A 86 4.15 19.45 10.65
CA PHE A 86 4.69 20.36 9.62
C PHE A 86 3.97 21.71 9.60
N VAL A 87 2.65 21.71 9.76
CA VAL A 87 1.85 22.96 9.84
C VAL A 87 2.17 23.69 11.14
N VAL A 88 2.30 22.96 12.26
CA VAL A 88 2.67 23.52 13.57
C VAL A 88 4.05 24.17 13.53
N ALA A 89 5.04 23.54 12.89
CA ALA A 89 6.37 24.12 12.71
C ALA A 89 6.34 25.49 12.02
N ILE A 90 5.44 25.64 11.04
CA ILE A 90 5.32 26.86 10.21
C ILE A 90 4.56 27.96 10.93
N VAL A 91 3.51 27.59 11.66
CA VAL A 91 2.80 28.52 12.55
C VAL A 91 3.79 29.09 13.59
N ARG A 92 4.67 28.24 14.15
CA ARG A 92 5.76 28.70 15.04
C ARG A 92 6.78 29.59 14.37
N ALA A 93 7.12 29.31 13.11
CA ALA A 93 7.99 30.18 12.31
C ALA A 93 7.35 31.55 11.98
N ARG A 94 6.09 31.79 12.38
CA ARG A 94 5.33 33.04 12.17
C ARG A 94 5.19 33.47 10.71
N ILE A 95 5.25 32.51 9.77
CA ILE A 95 5.06 32.80 8.34
C ILE A 95 3.56 32.77 8.05
N ARG A 96 2.96 33.94 7.79
CA ARG A 96 1.49 34.10 7.75
C ARG A 96 0.81 33.37 6.58
N VAL A 97 1.44 33.30 5.41
CA VAL A 97 0.83 32.78 4.18
C VAL A 97 1.07 31.29 3.98
N LEU A 98 2.14 30.75 4.57
CA LEU A 98 2.61 29.39 4.30
C LEU A 98 1.67 28.27 4.83
N PRO A 99 0.96 28.42 5.96
CA PRO A 99 -0.06 27.44 6.39
C PRO A 99 -1.16 27.23 5.36
N ASP A 100 -1.65 28.30 4.73
CA ASP A 100 -2.74 28.21 3.75
C ASP A 100 -2.29 27.54 2.45
N ILE A 101 -1.07 27.82 1.99
CA ILE A 101 -0.46 27.14 0.85
C ILE A 101 -0.34 25.63 1.12
N ILE A 102 0.09 25.25 2.32
CA ILE A 102 0.24 23.83 2.68
C ILE A 102 -1.11 23.15 2.80
N ASN A 103 -2.10 23.81 3.39
CA ASN A 103 -3.46 23.26 3.45
C ASN A 103 -4.02 23.06 2.02
N ALA A 104 -3.82 24.01 1.11
CA ALA A 104 -4.19 23.85 -0.30
C ALA A 104 -3.44 22.70 -0.98
N ALA A 105 -2.13 22.56 -0.73
CA ALA A 105 -1.32 21.45 -1.23
C ALA A 105 -1.79 20.09 -0.69
N ILE A 106 -2.16 20.02 0.60
CA ILE A 106 -2.74 18.82 1.22
C ILE A 106 -4.07 18.46 0.55
N LEU A 107 -4.92 19.44 0.23
CA LEU A 107 -6.18 19.18 -0.48
C LEU A 107 -5.94 18.60 -1.88
N ILE A 108 -5.02 19.18 -2.64
CA ILE A 108 -4.65 18.66 -3.98
C ILE A 108 -4.08 17.24 -3.86
N PHE A 109 -3.24 17.00 -2.86
CA PHE A 109 -2.69 15.68 -2.57
C PHE A 109 -3.79 14.66 -2.24
N CYS A 110 -4.75 15.03 -1.37
CA CYS A 110 -5.87 14.16 -1.00
C CYS A 110 -6.76 13.82 -2.22
N ILE A 111 -7.04 14.77 -3.10
CA ILE A 111 -7.81 14.52 -4.33
C ILE A 111 -7.07 13.54 -5.25
N SER A 112 -5.77 13.71 -5.42
CA SER A 112 -4.93 12.81 -6.23
C SER A 112 -4.89 11.39 -5.66
N ALA A 113 -4.72 11.26 -4.34
CA ALA A 113 -4.77 9.97 -3.65
C ALA A 113 -6.14 9.30 -3.80
N ALA A 114 -7.23 10.04 -3.57
CA ALA A 114 -8.60 9.52 -3.71
C ALA A 114 -8.90 9.04 -5.14
N ASN A 115 -8.43 9.75 -6.17
CA ASN A 115 -8.58 9.31 -7.56
C ASN A 115 -7.84 7.99 -7.83
N SER A 116 -6.62 7.85 -7.29
CA SER A 116 -5.83 6.62 -7.42
C SER A 116 -6.48 5.44 -6.69
N ASP A 117 -7.00 5.65 -5.48
CA ASP A 117 -7.69 4.61 -4.73
C ASP A 117 -8.98 4.18 -5.42
N GLN A 118 -9.72 5.13 -6.00
CA GLN A 118 -10.94 4.83 -6.75
C GLN A 118 -10.65 4.01 -8.02
N TYR A 119 -9.56 4.34 -8.70
CA TYR A 119 -9.07 3.60 -9.87
C TYR A 119 -8.76 2.13 -9.53
N ILE A 120 -8.09 1.90 -8.40
CA ILE A 120 -7.75 0.56 -7.90
C ILE A 120 -9.02 -0.20 -7.53
N ALA A 121 -9.90 0.42 -6.73
CA ALA A 121 -11.10 -0.22 -6.23
C ALA A 121 -11.97 -0.76 -7.38
N ALA A 122 -12.16 0.04 -8.43
CA ALA A 122 -12.92 -0.37 -9.60
C ALA A 122 -12.26 -1.54 -10.35
N ARG A 123 -10.92 -1.53 -10.50
CA ARG A 123 -10.16 -2.60 -11.19
C ARG A 123 -10.09 -3.89 -10.40
N THR A 124 -9.91 -3.82 -9.09
CA THR A 124 -9.92 -5.00 -8.22
C THR A 124 -11.29 -5.67 -8.24
N LEU A 125 -12.38 -4.88 -8.17
CA LEU A 125 -13.74 -5.42 -8.24
C LEU A 125 -14.05 -6.01 -9.63
N TYR A 126 -13.60 -5.36 -10.70
CA TYR A 126 -13.69 -5.90 -12.06
C TYR A 126 -12.92 -7.22 -12.21
N GLY A 127 -11.67 -7.30 -11.73
CA GLY A 127 -10.86 -8.52 -11.78
C GLY A 127 -11.50 -9.68 -11.02
N LEU A 128 -12.03 -9.40 -9.81
CA LEU A 128 -12.83 -10.39 -9.05
C LEU A 128 -14.04 -10.86 -9.84
N ALA A 129 -14.69 -9.97 -10.58
CA ALA A 129 -15.83 -10.32 -11.41
C ALA A 129 -15.40 -11.25 -12.54
N ILE A 130 -14.34 -10.92 -13.29
CA ILE A 130 -13.79 -11.75 -14.39
C ILE A 130 -13.46 -13.16 -13.91
N ASP A 131 -12.83 -13.28 -12.74
CA ASP A 131 -12.53 -14.57 -12.08
C ASP A 131 -13.77 -15.36 -11.62
N GLY A 132 -14.98 -14.80 -11.73
CA GLY A 132 -16.21 -15.40 -11.24
C GLY A 132 -16.36 -15.35 -9.71
N LYS A 133 -15.55 -14.53 -9.05
CA LYS A 133 -15.55 -14.32 -7.58
C LYS A 133 -16.50 -13.18 -7.15
N ALA A 134 -16.96 -12.36 -8.09
CA ALA A 134 -17.95 -11.32 -7.87
C ALA A 134 -19.09 -11.41 -8.92
N PRO A 135 -20.27 -10.81 -8.66
CA PRO A 135 -21.40 -10.83 -9.58
C PRO A 135 -21.03 -10.36 -10.99
N ALA A 136 -21.55 -11.05 -12.02
CA ALA A 136 -21.22 -10.79 -13.43
C ALA A 136 -21.54 -9.36 -13.90
N ILE A 137 -22.39 -8.62 -13.18
CA ILE A 137 -22.71 -7.22 -13.48
C ILE A 137 -21.46 -6.32 -13.45
N PHE A 138 -20.48 -6.65 -12.61
CA PHE A 138 -19.24 -5.88 -12.46
C PHE A 138 -18.24 -6.11 -13.60
N ARG A 139 -18.48 -7.10 -14.49
CA ARG A 139 -17.66 -7.32 -15.69
C ARG A 139 -17.95 -6.32 -16.82
N ARG A 140 -18.99 -5.48 -16.68
CA ARG A 140 -19.39 -4.54 -17.74
C ARG A 140 -18.38 -3.39 -17.84
N VAL A 141 -17.82 -3.22 -19.03
CA VAL A 141 -16.89 -2.13 -19.39
C VAL A 141 -17.49 -1.23 -20.45
N ASP A 142 -17.10 0.05 -20.41
CA ASP A 142 -17.41 1.02 -21.45
C ASP A 142 -16.49 0.84 -22.67
N ARG A 143 -16.78 1.51 -23.79
CA ARG A 143 -15.98 1.52 -25.03
C ARG A 143 -14.51 1.89 -24.81
N ARG A 144 -14.21 2.62 -23.73
CA ARG A 144 -12.86 3.02 -23.32
C ARG A 144 -12.14 1.99 -22.45
N GLY A 145 -12.76 0.83 -22.18
CA GLY A 145 -12.22 -0.20 -21.27
C GLY A 145 -12.42 0.10 -19.79
N VAL A 146 -13.26 1.09 -19.43
CA VAL A 146 -13.48 1.48 -18.03
C VAL A 146 -14.63 0.68 -17.42
N PRO A 147 -14.44 -0.04 -16.30
CA PRO A 147 -15.50 -0.81 -15.64
C PRO A 147 -16.48 0.11 -14.90
N TYR A 148 -17.42 0.71 -15.63
CA TYR A 148 -18.30 1.77 -15.13
C TYR A 148 -19.24 1.31 -14.01
N VAL A 149 -19.69 0.04 -14.01
CA VAL A 149 -20.54 -0.49 -12.93
C VAL A 149 -19.76 -0.62 -11.63
N ALA A 150 -18.56 -1.18 -11.69
CA ALA A 150 -17.67 -1.29 -10.53
C ALA A 150 -17.32 0.10 -9.98
N LEU A 151 -16.95 1.04 -10.87
CA LEU A 151 -16.65 2.43 -10.53
C LEU A 151 -17.84 3.13 -9.86
N SER A 152 -19.06 2.93 -10.37
CA SER A 152 -20.26 3.56 -9.80
C SER A 152 -20.53 3.05 -8.39
N VAL A 153 -20.40 1.74 -8.16
CA VAL A 153 -20.62 1.15 -6.83
C VAL A 153 -19.54 1.61 -5.85
N THR A 154 -18.27 1.63 -6.24
CA THR A 154 -17.20 2.13 -5.36
C THR A 154 -17.32 3.64 -5.10
N ALA A 155 -17.84 4.41 -6.06
CA ALA A 155 -18.15 5.84 -5.87
C ALA A 155 -19.30 6.07 -4.87
N LEU A 156 -20.30 5.18 -4.81
CA LEU A 156 -21.37 5.28 -3.80
C LEU A 156 -20.82 5.18 -2.37
N PHE A 157 -19.75 4.39 -2.14
CA PHE A 157 -19.10 4.34 -0.84
C PHE A 157 -18.43 5.67 -0.45
N CYS A 158 -18.03 6.51 -1.40
CA CYS A 158 -17.52 7.84 -1.09
C CYS A 158 -18.59 8.74 -0.46
N ALA A 159 -19.88 8.48 -0.70
CA ALA A 159 -20.97 9.20 -0.03
C ALA A 159 -20.98 8.99 1.49
N LEU A 160 -20.34 7.93 2.01
CA LEU A 160 -20.15 7.76 3.45
C LEU A 160 -19.33 8.89 4.08
N ALA A 161 -18.57 9.66 3.29
CA ALA A 161 -17.88 10.86 3.78
C ALA A 161 -18.87 11.91 4.34
N PHE A 162 -20.11 11.95 3.84
CA PHE A 162 -21.16 12.87 4.33
C PHE A 162 -21.61 12.57 5.76
N ILE A 163 -21.24 11.41 6.34
CA ILE A 163 -21.46 11.12 7.77
C ILE A 163 -20.82 12.19 8.65
N ASN A 164 -19.73 12.83 8.21
CA ASN A 164 -19.06 13.89 8.95
C ASN A 164 -19.93 15.14 9.17
N LEU A 165 -21.02 15.34 8.41
CA LEU A 165 -21.94 16.47 8.63
C LEU A 165 -22.89 16.23 9.82
N ALA A 166 -23.08 14.98 10.25
CA ALA A 166 -23.98 14.66 11.35
C ALA A 166 -23.31 14.91 12.72
N SER A 167 -24.13 15.13 13.75
CA SER A 167 -23.65 15.23 15.14
C SER A 167 -22.99 13.91 15.58
N GLY A 168 -21.70 13.94 15.91
CA GLY A 168 -20.91 12.73 16.21
C GLY A 168 -20.31 12.04 14.98
N GLY A 169 -20.54 12.58 13.77
CA GLY A 169 -20.00 12.07 12.51
C GLY A 169 -18.49 11.80 12.49
N PRO A 170 -17.64 12.72 12.97
CA PRO A 170 -16.18 12.52 12.99
C PRO A 170 -15.73 11.30 13.80
N GLN A 171 -16.45 10.96 14.88
CA GLN A 171 -16.16 9.76 15.67
C GLN A 171 -16.50 8.49 14.88
N THR A 172 -17.67 8.45 14.25
CA THR A 172 -18.07 7.32 13.39
C THR A 172 -17.14 7.16 12.19
N PHE A 173 -16.72 8.27 11.57
CA PHE A 173 -15.75 8.24 10.48
C PHE A 173 -14.40 7.67 10.93
N SER A 174 -13.93 8.02 12.14
CA SER A 174 -12.70 7.46 12.71
C SER A 174 -12.79 5.94 12.90
N TYR A 175 -13.98 5.41 13.21
CA TYR A 175 -14.20 3.95 13.28
C TYR A 175 -14.11 3.28 11.90
N LEU A 176 -14.58 3.93 10.83
CA LEU A 176 -14.41 3.43 9.46
C LEU A 176 -12.93 3.43 9.05
N VAL A 177 -12.19 4.51 9.34
CA VAL A 177 -10.75 4.59 9.09
C VAL A 177 -10.00 3.48 9.82
N ALA A 178 -10.31 3.27 11.11
CA ALA A 178 -9.73 2.16 11.87
C ALA A 178 -10.02 0.79 11.23
N SER A 179 -11.24 0.58 10.71
CA SER A 179 -11.60 -0.66 10.03
C SER A 179 -10.81 -0.87 8.73
N VAL A 180 -10.66 0.18 7.91
CA VAL A 180 -9.87 0.13 6.66
C VAL A 180 -8.42 -0.26 6.93
N THR A 181 -7.78 0.33 7.95
CA THR A 181 -6.41 -0.06 8.33
C THR A 181 -6.32 -1.54 8.71
N MET A 182 -7.37 -2.13 9.27
CA MET A 182 -7.39 -3.57 9.58
C MET A 182 -7.42 -4.42 8.30
N PHE A 183 -8.28 -4.06 7.35
CA PHE A 183 -8.37 -4.76 6.06
C PHE A 183 -7.10 -4.62 5.23
N GLY A 184 -6.42 -3.46 5.29
CA GLY A 184 -5.11 -3.28 4.66
C GLY A 184 -4.06 -4.26 5.20
N GLY A 185 -3.95 -4.38 6.53
CA GLY A 185 -3.04 -5.35 7.16
C GLY A 185 -3.36 -6.80 6.80
N LEU A 186 -4.64 -7.18 6.75
CA LEU A 186 -5.07 -8.51 6.33
C LEU A 186 -4.77 -8.79 4.85
N THR A 187 -4.93 -7.79 3.99
CA THR A 187 -4.59 -7.87 2.56
C THR A 187 -3.10 -8.17 2.38
N TRP A 188 -2.23 -7.47 3.12
CA TRP A 188 -0.78 -7.72 3.11
C TRP A 188 -0.41 -9.12 3.61
N ILE A 189 -1.06 -9.60 4.67
CA ILE A 189 -0.88 -10.99 5.13
C ILE A 189 -1.25 -11.98 4.01
N CYS A 190 -2.36 -11.75 3.30
CA CYS A 190 -2.79 -12.59 2.17
C CYS A 190 -1.78 -12.57 1.02
N ILE A 191 -1.29 -11.39 0.63
CA ILE A 191 -0.26 -11.22 -0.43
C ILE A 191 1.01 -11.99 -0.05
N LEU A 192 1.48 -11.86 1.18
CA LEU A 192 2.70 -12.52 1.65
C LEU A 192 2.53 -14.05 1.70
N ILE A 193 1.38 -14.55 2.15
CA ILE A 193 1.07 -15.99 2.15
C ILE A 193 1.00 -16.51 0.70
N ALA A 194 0.37 -15.77 -0.21
CA ALA A 194 0.32 -16.12 -1.63
C ALA A 194 1.74 -16.18 -2.23
N HIS A 195 2.60 -15.22 -1.91
CA HIS A 195 4.00 -15.21 -2.34
C HIS A 195 4.80 -16.41 -1.80
N ILE A 196 4.61 -16.78 -0.52
CA ILE A 196 5.24 -17.99 0.04
C ILE A 196 4.78 -19.26 -0.69
N ARG A 197 3.49 -19.35 -1.03
CA ARG A 197 2.95 -20.49 -1.79
C ARG A 197 3.47 -20.52 -3.22
N PHE A 198 3.54 -19.37 -3.88
CA PHE A 198 4.12 -19.23 -5.22
C PHE A 198 5.56 -19.76 -5.25
N MET A 199 6.38 -19.39 -4.27
CA MET A 199 7.76 -19.90 -4.19
C MET A 199 7.83 -21.41 -3.90
N LYS A 200 6.89 -21.95 -3.11
CA LYS A 200 6.79 -23.41 -2.90
C LYS A 200 6.36 -24.13 -4.18
N ALA A 201 5.46 -23.54 -4.98
CA ALA A 201 5.03 -24.08 -6.26
C ALA A 201 6.18 -24.12 -7.27
N MET A 202 6.91 -23.02 -7.46
CA MET A 202 8.08 -22.99 -8.34
C MET A 202 9.12 -24.06 -7.95
N LYS A 203 9.39 -24.21 -6.64
CA LYS A 203 10.31 -25.24 -6.15
C LYS A 203 9.80 -26.67 -6.42
N ALA A 204 8.49 -26.91 -6.26
CA ALA A 204 7.89 -28.22 -6.52
C ALA A 204 7.90 -28.59 -8.00
N GLN A 205 7.79 -27.60 -8.89
CA GLN A 205 7.78 -27.77 -10.35
C GLN A 205 9.18 -27.66 -10.98
N GLY A 206 10.25 -27.52 -10.18
CA GLY A 206 11.63 -27.43 -10.68
C GLY A 206 11.98 -26.13 -11.42
N MET A 207 11.14 -25.08 -11.33
CA MET A 207 11.42 -23.78 -11.94
C MET A 207 12.48 -23.03 -11.12
N ASP A 208 13.61 -22.71 -11.76
CA ASP A 208 14.64 -21.92 -11.11
C ASP A 208 14.18 -20.48 -10.91
N ARG A 209 14.52 -19.90 -9.76
CA ARG A 209 14.14 -18.54 -9.40
C ARG A 209 14.82 -17.48 -10.28
N ASN A 210 15.93 -17.82 -10.93
CA ASN A 210 16.58 -16.92 -11.87
C ASN A 210 15.82 -16.77 -13.20
N SER A 211 14.81 -17.60 -13.46
CA SER A 211 13.91 -17.40 -14.59
C SER A 211 13.00 -16.18 -14.44
N LEU A 212 12.81 -15.69 -13.21
CA LEU A 212 11.95 -14.53 -12.95
C LEU A 212 12.63 -13.22 -13.37
N PRO A 213 11.92 -12.30 -14.06
CA PRO A 213 12.45 -10.98 -14.44
C PRO A 213 12.93 -10.14 -13.24
N TRP A 214 12.37 -10.40 -12.05
CA TRP A 214 12.76 -9.71 -10.83
C TRP A 214 12.75 -10.65 -9.63
N LYS A 215 13.82 -10.57 -8.82
CA LYS A 215 13.95 -11.30 -7.55
C LYS A 215 14.34 -10.34 -6.43
N SER A 216 13.63 -10.42 -5.30
CA SER A 216 14.06 -9.70 -4.09
C SER A 216 15.17 -10.48 -3.35
N PRO A 217 16.13 -9.81 -2.71
CA PRO A 217 17.13 -10.49 -1.90
C PRO A 217 16.50 -11.23 -0.71
N LEU A 218 17.20 -12.24 -0.18
CA LEU A 218 16.87 -12.92 1.10
C LEU A 218 15.52 -13.66 1.19
N GLN A 219 14.91 -14.02 0.06
CA GLN A 219 13.73 -14.90 0.07
C GLN A 219 14.13 -16.38 0.17
N PRO A 220 13.36 -17.24 0.85
CA PRO A 220 12.03 -17.01 1.43
C PRO A 220 12.02 -16.42 2.85
N TYR A 221 13.15 -16.32 3.53
CA TYR A 221 13.22 -15.92 4.95
C TYR A 221 12.58 -14.56 5.21
N LEU A 222 12.77 -13.59 4.31
CA LEU A 222 12.17 -12.27 4.43
C LEU A 222 10.63 -12.31 4.36
N SER A 223 10.04 -13.17 3.52
CA SER A 223 8.58 -13.34 3.45
C SER A 223 8.01 -13.92 4.74
N TYR A 224 8.68 -14.93 5.33
CA TYR A 224 8.25 -15.49 6.61
C TYR A 224 8.32 -14.46 7.74
N PHE A 225 9.42 -13.70 7.81
CA PHE A 225 9.57 -12.62 8.77
C PHE A 225 8.48 -11.56 8.60
N ALA A 226 8.21 -11.13 7.37
CA ALA A 226 7.18 -10.13 7.07
C ALA A 226 5.77 -10.58 7.47
N VAL A 227 5.42 -11.87 7.26
CA VAL A 227 4.11 -12.41 7.71
C VAL A 227 4.00 -12.34 9.23
N VAL A 228 5.02 -12.81 9.95
CA VAL A 228 5.01 -12.82 11.42
C VAL A 228 4.93 -11.40 11.96
N PHE A 229 5.75 -10.49 11.43
CA PHE A 229 5.78 -9.09 11.84
C PHE A 229 4.45 -8.39 11.58
N THR A 230 3.88 -8.55 10.38
CA THR A 230 2.58 -7.94 10.02
C THR A 230 1.44 -8.51 10.87
N SER A 231 1.47 -9.81 11.17
CA SER A 231 0.48 -10.44 12.06
C SER A 231 0.55 -9.89 13.48
N ILE A 232 1.75 -9.68 14.02
CA ILE A 232 1.97 -9.03 15.32
C ILE A 232 1.41 -7.61 15.29
N VAL A 233 1.72 -6.84 14.25
CA VAL A 233 1.22 -5.46 14.07
C VAL A 233 -0.31 -5.42 14.09
N VAL A 234 -0.98 -6.28 13.31
CA VAL A 234 -2.44 -6.38 13.24
C VAL A 234 -3.05 -6.77 14.60
N PHE A 235 -2.41 -7.70 15.32
CA PHE A 235 -2.86 -8.15 16.63
C PHE A 235 -2.75 -7.03 17.69
N PHE A 236 -1.62 -6.33 17.74
CA PHE A 236 -1.35 -5.28 18.73
C PHE A 236 -1.94 -3.91 18.38
N LYS A 237 -2.42 -3.69 17.16
CA LYS A 237 -3.03 -2.42 16.73
C LYS A 237 -4.14 -1.95 17.69
N GLY A 238 -5.00 -2.86 18.13
CA GLY A 238 -6.11 -2.55 19.04
C GLY A 238 -5.75 -2.58 20.53
N TRP A 239 -4.46 -2.67 20.89
CA TRP A 239 -4.00 -2.81 22.28
C TRP A 239 -4.54 -1.73 23.22
N ASN A 240 -4.70 -0.50 22.74
CA ASN A 240 -5.28 0.61 23.52
C ASN A 240 -6.69 0.31 24.05
N SER A 241 -7.45 -0.59 23.41
CA SER A 241 -8.78 -0.99 23.86
C SER A 241 -8.77 -1.81 25.16
N PHE A 242 -7.60 -2.36 25.52
CA PHE A 242 -7.41 -3.21 26.70
C PHE A 242 -6.73 -2.48 27.87
N LEU A 243 -6.29 -1.22 27.68
CA LEU A 243 -5.58 -0.47 28.71
C LEU A 243 -6.56 0.23 29.68
N PHE A 244 -6.39 -0.04 30.98
CA PHE A 244 -7.06 0.55 32.16
C PHE A 244 -8.58 0.36 32.27
N THR A 245 -9.36 0.45 31.18
CA THR A 245 -10.79 0.14 31.14
C THR A 245 -11.15 -0.50 29.80
N PHE A 246 -11.85 -1.64 29.82
CA PHE A 246 -12.23 -2.33 28.58
C PHE A 246 -13.31 -1.53 27.84
N ASN A 247 -12.92 -0.84 26.77
CA ASN A 247 -13.86 -0.12 25.92
C ASN A 247 -14.31 -1.02 24.77
N TRP A 248 -15.50 -1.62 24.92
CA TRP A 248 -16.05 -2.53 23.92
C TRP A 248 -16.25 -1.88 22.54
N ARG A 249 -16.51 -0.57 22.46
CA ARG A 249 -16.69 0.14 21.18
C ARG A 249 -15.38 0.25 20.42
N THR A 250 -14.29 0.59 21.12
CA THR A 250 -12.94 0.70 20.54
C THR A 250 -12.37 -0.69 20.20
N PHE A 251 -12.68 -1.70 21.02
CA PHE A 251 -12.31 -3.08 20.72
C PHE A 251 -13.02 -3.57 19.46
N LEU A 252 -14.35 -3.43 19.39
CA LEU A 252 -15.11 -3.88 18.24
C LEU A 252 -14.64 -3.16 16.97
N THR A 253 -14.52 -1.84 16.99
CA THR A 253 -14.12 -1.06 15.79
C THR A 253 -12.70 -1.36 15.31
N ASN A 254 -11.77 -1.68 16.20
CA ASN A 254 -10.41 -2.08 15.80
C ASN A 254 -10.32 -3.51 15.28
N TYR A 255 -11.15 -4.43 15.79
CA TYR A 255 -11.03 -5.86 15.50
C TYR A 255 -12.13 -6.44 14.59
N ILE A 256 -13.20 -5.70 14.29
CA ILE A 256 -14.33 -6.18 13.46
C ILE A 256 -13.92 -6.66 12.06
N GLY A 257 -12.80 -6.17 11.53
CA GLY A 257 -12.25 -6.62 10.26
C GLY A 257 -11.83 -8.10 10.26
N LEU A 258 -11.38 -8.64 11.40
CA LEU A 258 -10.99 -10.06 11.52
C LEU A 258 -12.17 -11.02 11.33
N PRO A 259 -13.26 -10.96 12.14
CA PRO A 259 -14.38 -11.87 11.96
C PRO A 259 -15.02 -11.68 10.59
N ILE A 260 -15.14 -10.46 10.05
CA ILE A 260 -15.65 -10.23 8.70
C ILE A 260 -14.79 -10.96 7.66
N PHE A 261 -13.46 -10.83 7.74
CA PHE A 261 -12.56 -11.51 6.82
C PHE A 261 -12.69 -13.04 6.89
N PHE A 262 -12.69 -13.61 8.08
CA PHE A 262 -12.86 -15.06 8.25
C PHE A 262 -14.24 -15.54 7.80
N LEU A 263 -15.31 -14.78 8.08
CA LEU A 263 -16.66 -15.11 7.63
C LEU A 263 -16.76 -15.11 6.11
N ILE A 264 -16.20 -14.10 5.42
CA ILE A 264 -16.21 -14.06 3.95
C ILE A 264 -15.37 -15.20 3.38
N MET A 265 -14.16 -15.43 3.92
CA MET A 265 -13.26 -16.48 3.45
C MET A 265 -13.85 -17.89 3.65
N ILE A 266 -14.37 -18.18 4.85
CA ILE A 266 -14.99 -19.47 5.18
C ILE A 266 -16.31 -19.62 4.42
N GLY A 267 -17.14 -18.57 4.35
CA GLY A 267 -18.39 -18.56 3.61
C GLY A 267 -18.18 -18.88 2.13
N TRP A 268 -17.20 -18.23 1.50
CA TRP A 268 -16.82 -18.52 0.11
C TRP A 268 -16.37 -19.97 -0.06
N LYS A 269 -15.53 -20.46 0.85
CA LYS A 269 -14.99 -21.82 0.79
C LYS A 269 -16.05 -22.89 1.04
N LEU A 270 -17.02 -22.64 1.91
CA LEU A 270 -18.14 -23.55 2.17
C LEU A 270 -19.13 -23.57 1.01
N TRP A 271 -19.47 -22.40 0.44
CA TRP A 271 -20.39 -22.30 -0.70
C TRP A 271 -19.79 -22.95 -1.95
N HIS A 272 -18.59 -22.51 -2.35
CA HIS A 272 -17.96 -22.96 -3.59
C HIS A 272 -17.14 -24.25 -3.44
N ARG A 273 -17.08 -24.82 -2.22
CA ARG A 273 -16.34 -26.05 -1.88
C ARG A 273 -14.92 -26.07 -2.42
N THR A 274 -14.24 -24.91 -2.37
CA THR A 274 -12.89 -24.76 -2.93
C THR A 274 -11.86 -25.45 -2.05
N LYS A 275 -10.91 -26.16 -2.68
CA LYS A 275 -9.81 -26.83 -2.00
C LYS A 275 -8.53 -26.00 -2.11
N PHE A 276 -7.63 -26.15 -1.13
CA PHE A 276 -6.29 -25.59 -1.27
C PHE A 276 -5.54 -26.38 -2.35
N ILE A 277 -5.14 -25.71 -3.43
CA ILE A 277 -4.40 -26.29 -4.56
C ILE A 277 -3.01 -26.74 -4.07
N ARG A 278 -2.61 -27.97 -4.38
CA ARG A 278 -1.28 -28.48 -4.01
C ARG A 278 -0.20 -27.69 -4.76
N PRO A 279 0.99 -27.46 -4.16
CA PRO A 279 2.05 -26.69 -4.84
C PRO A 279 2.43 -27.23 -6.23
N GLU A 280 2.35 -28.53 -6.43
CA GLU A 280 2.63 -29.22 -7.71
C GLU A 280 1.60 -28.91 -8.80
N GLU A 281 0.36 -28.59 -8.43
CA GLU A 281 -0.78 -28.39 -9.34
C GLU A 281 -1.08 -26.91 -9.58
N VAL A 282 -0.28 -26.00 -9.01
CA VAL A 282 -0.46 -24.57 -9.23
C VAL A 282 -0.09 -24.26 -10.68
N ASP A 283 -1.01 -23.65 -11.42
CA ASP A 283 -0.70 -23.17 -12.75
C ASP A 283 0.24 -21.96 -12.69
N LEU A 284 1.44 -22.12 -13.24
CA LEU A 284 2.47 -21.09 -13.34
C LEU A 284 2.70 -20.61 -14.78
N VAL A 285 1.97 -21.16 -15.77
CA VAL A 285 2.30 -21.01 -17.20
C VAL A 285 1.14 -20.47 -18.04
N SER A 286 -0.11 -20.92 -17.84
CA SER A 286 -1.17 -20.72 -18.86
C SER A 286 -1.57 -19.26 -19.13
N ASP A 287 -1.45 -18.37 -18.14
CA ASP A 287 -1.80 -16.93 -18.25
C ASP A 287 -0.56 -16.02 -18.11
N VAL A 288 0.65 -16.57 -18.26
CA VAL A 288 1.85 -15.74 -18.30
C VAL A 288 1.82 -14.92 -19.58
N ARG A 289 1.87 -13.58 -19.46
CA ARG A 289 2.00 -12.69 -20.62
C ARG A 289 3.22 -13.13 -21.44
N GLU A 290 2.96 -13.75 -22.59
CA GLU A 290 3.98 -14.01 -23.60
C GLU A 290 4.47 -12.64 -24.09
N PHE A 291 5.79 -12.47 -24.09
CA PHE A 291 6.43 -11.28 -24.61
C PHE A 291 6.96 -11.66 -25.99
N ASP A 292 6.54 -10.94 -27.02
CA ASP A 292 6.95 -11.21 -28.39
C ASP A 292 8.45 -10.93 -28.57
N GLU A 293 9.07 -11.50 -29.60
CA GLU A 293 10.49 -11.26 -29.93
C GLU A 293 10.83 -9.75 -30.03
N GLN A 294 9.86 -8.91 -30.42
CA GLN A 294 10.01 -7.46 -30.42
C GLN A 294 10.23 -6.86 -29.02
N ASP A 295 9.53 -7.35 -27.99
CA ASP A 295 9.70 -6.88 -26.62
C ASP A 295 11.09 -7.26 -26.08
N GLU A 296 11.60 -8.45 -26.47
CA GLU A 296 12.95 -8.88 -26.14
C GLU A 296 14.04 -8.08 -26.89
N LEU A 297 13.81 -7.76 -28.16
CA LEU A 297 14.73 -6.94 -28.96
C LEU A 297 14.80 -5.51 -28.42
N VAL A 298 13.66 -4.90 -28.08
CA VAL A 298 13.60 -3.58 -27.43
C VAL A 298 14.33 -3.61 -26.09
N TRP A 299 14.18 -4.70 -25.31
CA TRP A 299 14.90 -4.89 -24.06
C TRP A 299 16.42 -4.94 -24.26
N LYS A 300 16.91 -5.77 -25.19
CA LYS A 300 18.34 -5.89 -25.49
C LYS A 300 18.93 -4.57 -25.98
N GLN A 301 18.22 -3.85 -26.85
CA GLN A 301 18.63 -2.53 -27.32
C GLN A 301 18.71 -1.48 -26.20
N ASP A 302 17.78 -1.52 -25.24
CA ASP A 302 17.79 -0.63 -24.08
C ASP A 302 18.94 -0.95 -23.11
N GLU A 303 19.27 -2.23 -22.91
CA GLU A 303 20.44 -2.65 -22.14
C GLU A 303 21.75 -2.25 -22.81
N GLU A 304 21.87 -2.47 -24.13
CA GLU A 304 23.04 -2.06 -24.92
C GLU A 304 23.24 -0.54 -24.90
N LYS A 305 22.17 0.25 -25.08
CA LYS A 305 22.24 1.72 -24.96
C LYS A 305 22.68 2.16 -23.56
N ASN A 306 22.15 1.54 -22.51
CA ASN A 306 22.54 1.86 -21.14
C ASN A 306 24.01 1.49 -20.87
N ASN A 307 24.46 0.32 -21.30
CA ASN A 307 25.84 -0.14 -21.16
C ASN A 307 26.81 0.73 -21.97
N ALA A 308 26.44 1.13 -23.18
CA ALA A 308 27.20 2.07 -24.00
C ALA A 308 27.28 3.47 -23.35
N MET A 309 26.20 3.95 -22.74
CA MET A 309 26.23 5.21 -21.97
C MET A 309 27.07 5.11 -20.68
N MET A 310 27.22 3.93 -20.10
CA MET A 310 28.11 3.70 -18.95
C MET A 310 29.57 3.55 -19.35
N GLN A 311 29.88 3.01 -20.53
CA GLN A 311 31.25 2.95 -21.05
C GLN A 311 31.72 4.36 -21.43
N GLY A 312 32.78 4.85 -20.77
CA GLY A 312 33.36 6.19 -21.03
C GLY A 312 32.75 7.36 -20.24
N ALA A 313 31.66 7.18 -19.48
CA ALA A 313 31.09 8.26 -18.67
C ALA A 313 31.88 8.52 -17.37
N PRO A 314 32.04 9.79 -16.94
CA PRO A 314 32.65 10.13 -15.65
C PRO A 314 31.81 9.59 -14.48
N ILE A 315 32.45 9.35 -13.33
CA ILE A 315 31.85 8.64 -12.17
C ILE A 315 30.54 9.27 -11.73
N TYR A 316 30.40 10.60 -11.69
CA TYR A 316 29.15 11.26 -11.32
C TYR A 316 28.01 10.95 -12.30
N LYS A 317 28.31 10.83 -13.60
CA LYS A 317 27.33 10.56 -14.65
C LYS A 317 26.96 9.08 -14.68
N LYS A 318 27.92 8.19 -14.36
CA LYS A 318 27.64 6.79 -14.05
C LYS A 318 26.75 6.64 -12.83
N VAL A 319 27.04 7.34 -11.74
CA VAL A 319 26.21 7.36 -10.53
C VAL A 319 24.83 7.96 -10.83
N TRP A 320 24.73 8.99 -11.66
CA TRP A 320 23.45 9.58 -12.05
C TRP A 320 22.63 8.69 -12.99
N ILE A 321 23.26 8.05 -13.98
CA ILE A 321 22.61 7.07 -14.87
C ILE A 321 22.20 5.84 -14.06
N TYR A 322 23.07 5.38 -13.16
CA TYR A 322 22.77 4.31 -12.22
C TYR A 322 21.62 4.72 -11.30
N ALA A 323 21.58 5.94 -10.74
CA ALA A 323 20.49 6.45 -9.91
C ALA A 323 19.21 6.81 -10.69
N LYS A 324 19.28 7.02 -12.01
CA LYS A 324 18.13 7.26 -12.90
C LYS A 324 17.49 5.94 -13.33
N ASN A 325 18.32 4.92 -13.56
CA ASN A 325 17.92 3.56 -13.91
C ASN A 325 17.63 2.70 -12.66
N TRP A 326 18.21 3.04 -11.50
CA TRP A 326 17.77 2.63 -10.16
C TRP A 326 16.58 3.49 -9.70
#